data_AF-A0A7V2S738-F1
#
_entry.id   AF-A0A7V2S738-F1
#
_cell.length_a   1.000
_cell.length_b   1.000
_cell.length_c   1.000
_cell.angle_alpha   90.00
_cell.angle_beta   90.00
_cell.angle_gamma   90.00
#
_symmetry.space_group_name_H-M   'P 1'
#
loop_
_entity.id
_entity.type
_entity.pdbx_description
1 polymer ?
#
loop_
_entity_poly.entity_id
_entity_poly.type
_entity_poly.pdbx_seq_one_letter_code
_entity_poly.pdbx_strand_id
1 'polypeptide(L)'
;MKIFNKTLLVGMGITAILTLSGCANNNNQTNASVETRYCNMPQSKQLSVAIEESRSTLSNRDCQSDYAEHFSALVDIAAGEPDAKNLETLGIQSQWMVKKGIITKKDSESMLRRYFSPQLVSLDYESDFNTYSHCSMNSKQNELTRLLDNELEQKRKGLALALGDNEAYQMALKEHQSVKLLLESTQKACTSDS
;
A
#
# COMPACT_ATOMS: atom_id res chain seq x y z
N MET A 1 -66.39 -19.68 -30.10
CA MET A 1 -66.50 -19.49 -31.56
C MET A 1 -65.44 -20.36 -32.22
N LYS A 2 -65.87 -21.45 -32.86
CA LYS A 2 -65.03 -22.34 -33.70
C LYS A 2 -64.84 -21.69 -35.07
N ILE A 3 -63.83 -22.21 -35.80
CA ILE A 3 -63.70 -22.45 -37.27
C ILE A 3 -62.31 -21.93 -37.69
N PHE A 4 -61.28 -22.78 -37.80
CA PHE A 4 -60.88 -23.58 -39.00
C PHE A 4 -60.63 -22.69 -40.24
N ASN A 5 -59.67 -22.89 -41.14
CA ASN A 5 -58.54 -23.79 -41.37
C ASN A 5 -58.10 -23.48 -42.84
N LYS A 6 -56.85 -23.74 -43.21
CA LYS A 6 -56.40 -24.21 -44.55
C LYS A 6 -54.86 -24.26 -44.52
N THR A 7 -54.25 -25.36 -44.10
CA THR A 7 -53.87 -26.54 -44.91
C THR A 7 -53.12 -26.21 -46.19
N LEU A 8 -51.83 -26.57 -46.27
CA LEU A 8 -51.37 -27.58 -47.25
C LEU A 8 -49.99 -28.15 -46.89
N LEU A 9 -49.92 -29.48 -47.00
CA LEU A 9 -48.80 -30.42 -46.85
C LEU A 9 -47.74 -30.35 -47.97
N VAL A 10 -46.61 -31.01 -47.69
CA VAL A 10 -45.60 -31.68 -48.57
C VAL A 10 -44.21 -31.15 -48.19
N GLY A 11 -43.17 -31.93 -47.89
CA GLY A 11 -42.90 -33.36 -47.95
C GLY A 11 -41.47 -33.62 -47.45
N MET A 12 -41.12 -34.90 -47.34
CA MET A 12 -39.85 -35.52 -46.92
C MET A 12 -38.54 -34.76 -47.22
N GLY A 13 -37.60 -34.83 -46.28
CA GLY A 13 -36.18 -34.55 -46.53
C GLY A 13 -35.32 -34.67 -45.27
N ILE A 14 -34.89 -35.89 -44.94
CA ILE A 14 -33.79 -36.11 -43.98
C ILE A 14 -32.51 -35.64 -44.67
N THR A 15 -31.92 -34.55 -44.19
CA THR A 15 -30.51 -34.22 -44.45
C THR A 15 -29.86 -33.84 -43.14
N ALA A 16 -29.09 -34.78 -42.60
CA ALA A 16 -28.11 -34.53 -41.57
C ALA A 16 -27.04 -33.59 -42.15
N ILE A 17 -27.02 -32.34 -41.69
CA ILE A 17 -25.93 -31.40 -41.97
C ILE A 17 -25.17 -31.24 -40.65
N LEU A 18 -24.02 -31.89 -40.58
CA LEU A 18 -22.98 -31.63 -39.60
C LEU A 18 -22.43 -30.21 -39.85
N THR A 19 -22.99 -29.21 -39.18
CA THR A 19 -22.35 -27.90 -39.11
C THR A 19 -21.27 -27.95 -38.05
N LEU A 20 -20.03 -28.07 -38.50
CA LEU A 20 -18.84 -27.76 -37.70
C LEU A 20 -19.00 -26.32 -37.18
N SER A 21 -19.21 -26.16 -35.87
CA SER A 21 -19.03 -24.89 -35.19
C SER A 21 -17.52 -24.59 -35.16
N GLY A 22 -16.99 -24.05 -36.26
CA GLY A 22 -15.74 -23.32 -36.22
C GLY A 22 -15.97 -22.05 -35.41
N CYS A 23 -15.28 -21.91 -34.28
CA CYS A 23 -15.15 -20.62 -33.62
C CYS A 23 -14.43 -19.69 -34.58
N ALA A 24 -15.19 -18.83 -35.29
CA ALA A 24 -14.63 -17.65 -35.89
C ALA A 24 -14.13 -16.78 -34.74
N ASN A 25 -12.84 -16.86 -34.47
CA ASN A 25 -12.14 -15.92 -33.60
C ASN A 25 -12.19 -14.56 -34.29
N ASN A 26 -13.25 -13.80 -34.04
CA ASN A 26 -13.25 -12.38 -34.30
C ASN A 26 -12.23 -11.79 -33.32
N ASN A 27 -11.00 -11.66 -33.79
CA ASN A 27 -10.05 -10.67 -33.31
C ASN A 27 -10.60 -9.26 -33.63
N ASN A 28 -11.80 -8.96 -33.13
CA ASN A 28 -12.13 -7.61 -32.73
C ASN A 28 -11.36 -7.40 -31.43
N GLN A 29 -10.06 -7.15 -31.63
CA GLN A 29 -9.25 -6.35 -30.75
C GLN A 29 -9.96 -4.99 -30.70
N THR A 30 -11.02 -4.93 -29.90
CA THR A 30 -11.39 -3.67 -29.28
C THR A 30 -10.11 -3.25 -28.62
N ASN A 31 -9.54 -2.18 -29.15
CA ASN A 31 -8.61 -1.35 -28.41
C ASN A 31 -9.39 -0.92 -27.17
N ALA A 32 -9.44 -1.77 -26.16
CA ALA A 32 -9.67 -1.37 -24.80
C ALA A 32 -8.53 -0.39 -24.58
N SER A 33 -8.85 0.89 -24.70
CA SER A 33 -8.01 1.94 -24.19
C SER A 33 -7.65 1.47 -22.79
N VAL A 34 -6.38 1.13 -22.58
CA VAL A 34 -5.82 1.06 -21.25
C VAL A 34 -5.98 2.49 -20.75
N GLU A 35 -7.11 2.75 -20.10
CA GLU A 35 -7.38 4.02 -19.45
C GLU A 35 -6.33 4.07 -18.36
N THR A 36 -5.25 4.80 -18.63
CA THR A 36 -4.15 4.96 -17.69
C THR A 36 -4.73 5.66 -16.49
N ARG A 37 -4.96 4.88 -15.42
CA ARG A 37 -5.34 5.39 -14.10
C ARG A 37 -4.34 6.48 -13.70
N TYR A 38 -4.82 7.71 -13.66
CA TYR A 38 -4.00 8.88 -13.38
C TYR A 38 -4.35 9.44 -11.99
N CYS A 39 -3.48 9.18 -11.02
CA CYS A 39 -3.63 9.62 -9.64
C CYS A 39 -2.54 10.64 -9.33
N ASN A 40 -2.92 11.92 -9.32
CA ASN A 40 -1.98 13.01 -9.07
C ASN A 40 -1.51 12.99 -7.61
N MET A 41 -0.19 12.91 -7.42
CA MET A 41 0.44 13.17 -6.12
C MET A 41 0.33 14.65 -5.77
N PRO A 42 0.21 15.01 -4.47
CA PRO A 42 0.22 16.41 -4.05
C PRO A 42 1.53 17.10 -4.47
N GLN A 43 1.42 18.31 -5.01
CA GLN A 43 2.55 19.09 -5.54
C GLN A 43 2.80 20.38 -4.76
N SER A 44 1.81 20.83 -3.98
CA SER A 44 1.96 22.05 -3.20
C SER A 44 3.07 21.94 -2.15
N LYS A 45 3.80 23.03 -1.94
CA LYS A 45 4.79 23.15 -0.87
C LYS A 45 4.15 23.44 0.50
N GLN A 46 2.89 23.88 0.51
CA GLN A 46 2.17 24.16 1.74
C GLN A 46 1.36 22.92 2.14
N LEU A 47 1.63 22.39 3.34
CA LEU A 47 1.04 21.13 3.81
C LEU A 47 -0.49 21.12 3.78
N SER A 48 -1.15 22.22 4.18
CA SER A 48 -2.61 22.31 4.18
C SER A 48 -3.21 22.19 2.78
N VAL A 49 -2.61 22.82 1.78
CA VAL A 49 -3.05 22.73 0.38
C VAL A 49 -2.77 21.34 -0.19
N ALA A 50 -1.59 20.78 0.11
CA ALA A 50 -1.22 19.43 -0.30
C ALA A 50 -2.18 18.36 0.28
N ILE A 51 -2.68 18.56 1.50
CA ILE A 51 -3.70 17.69 2.10
C ILE A 51 -4.99 17.74 1.28
N GLU A 52 -5.45 18.92 0.87
CA GLU A 52 -6.65 19.04 0.05
C GLU A 52 -6.46 18.43 -1.36
N GLU A 53 -5.29 18.60 -1.97
CA GLU A 53 -4.93 17.89 -3.22
C GLU A 53 -4.99 16.37 -3.03
N SER A 54 -4.38 15.87 -1.96
CA SER A 54 -4.38 14.46 -1.60
C SER A 54 -5.79 13.92 -1.36
N ARG A 55 -6.63 14.66 -0.62
CA ARG A 55 -8.04 14.32 -0.41
C ARG A 55 -8.83 14.29 -1.71
N SER A 56 -8.58 15.25 -2.61
CA SER A 56 -9.24 15.32 -3.91
C SER A 56 -8.93 14.07 -4.74
N THR A 57 -7.64 13.71 -4.87
CA THR A 57 -7.22 12.50 -5.59
C THR A 57 -7.77 11.23 -4.94
N LEU A 58 -7.58 11.05 -3.63
CA LEU A 58 -7.98 9.82 -2.92
C LEU A 58 -9.50 9.68 -2.74
N SER A 59 -10.28 10.71 -3.03
CA SER A 59 -11.74 10.61 -3.11
C SER A 59 -12.18 9.80 -4.32
N ASN A 60 -11.35 9.68 -5.36
CA ASN A 60 -11.56 8.73 -6.43
C ASN A 60 -11.22 7.31 -5.93
N ARG A 61 -12.17 6.38 -6.02
CA ARG A 61 -11.98 4.97 -5.65
C ARG A 61 -10.82 4.35 -6.42
N ASP A 62 -10.66 4.73 -7.68
CA ASP A 62 -9.56 4.28 -8.53
C ASP A 62 -8.24 4.94 -8.15
N CYS A 63 -8.12 5.72 -7.07
CA CYS A 63 -6.85 6.22 -6.55
C CYS A 63 -6.58 5.80 -5.10
N GLN A 64 -7.53 5.14 -4.45
CA GLN A 64 -7.46 4.85 -3.01
C GLN A 64 -6.30 3.94 -2.63
N SER A 65 -5.83 3.06 -3.52
CA SER A 65 -4.68 2.20 -3.20
C SER A 65 -3.37 2.97 -3.05
N ASP A 66 -3.31 4.23 -3.51
CA ASP A 66 -2.10 5.04 -3.51
C ASP A 66 -1.99 5.87 -2.22
N TYR A 67 -2.81 5.55 -1.21
CA TYR A 67 -2.89 6.29 0.05
C TYR A 67 -1.54 6.39 0.78
N ALA A 68 -0.71 5.35 0.69
CA ALA A 68 0.56 5.27 1.40
C ALA A 68 1.59 6.22 0.78
N GLU A 69 1.64 6.26 -0.55
CA GLU A 69 2.46 7.19 -1.34
C GLU A 69 2.02 8.63 -1.09
N HIS A 70 0.70 8.87 -1.10
CA HIS A 70 0.13 10.17 -0.78
C HIS A 70 0.51 10.62 0.63
N PHE A 71 0.41 9.75 1.64
CA PHE A 71 0.80 10.11 3.00
C PHE A 71 2.31 10.38 3.11
N SER A 72 3.14 9.56 2.46
CA SER A 72 4.59 9.79 2.41
C SER A 72 4.93 11.16 1.79
N ALA A 73 4.26 11.53 0.70
CA ALA A 73 4.47 12.82 0.05
C ALA A 73 4.07 13.99 0.97
N LEU A 74 2.99 13.85 1.75
CA LEU A 74 2.61 14.84 2.75
C LEU A 74 3.64 14.97 3.88
N VAL A 75 4.24 13.86 4.32
CA VAL A 75 5.35 13.91 5.30
C VAL A 75 6.56 14.62 4.69
N ASP A 76 6.90 14.35 3.44
CA ASP A 76 8.02 15.01 2.74
C ASP A 76 7.79 16.53 2.59
N ILE A 77 6.54 16.95 2.34
CA ILE A 77 6.16 18.36 2.31
C ILE A 77 6.28 18.98 3.71
N ALA A 78 5.77 18.31 4.74
CA ALA A 78 5.90 18.75 6.13
C ALA A 78 7.36 18.85 6.58
N ALA A 79 8.23 17.97 6.10
CA ALA A 79 9.68 18.00 6.34
C ALA A 79 10.36 19.25 5.75
N GLY A 80 9.75 19.92 4.76
CA GLY A 80 10.22 21.20 4.22
C GLY A 80 9.85 22.41 5.09
N GLU A 81 8.90 22.26 6.01
CA GLU A 81 8.42 23.31 6.92
C GLU A 81 8.19 22.71 8.34
N PRO A 82 9.28 22.51 9.12
CA PRO A 82 9.19 21.84 10.42
C PRO A 82 8.29 22.57 11.42
N ASP A 83 7.28 21.88 11.94
CA ASP A 83 6.35 22.39 12.97
C ASP A 83 5.81 21.22 13.81
N ALA A 84 5.80 21.36 15.13
CA ALA A 84 5.23 20.36 16.05
C ALA A 84 3.74 20.07 15.77
N LYS A 85 3.00 21.01 15.18
CA LYS A 85 1.59 20.83 14.77
C LYS A 85 1.41 19.95 13.54
N ASN A 86 2.48 19.61 12.83
CA ASN A 86 2.40 18.74 11.65
C ASN A 86 1.88 17.35 12.03
N LEU A 87 2.18 16.84 13.24
CA LEU A 87 1.63 15.56 13.72
C LEU A 87 0.11 15.60 13.85
N GLU A 88 -0.44 16.65 14.47
CA GLU A 88 -1.89 16.81 14.60
C GLU A 88 -2.54 16.91 13.21
N THR A 89 -1.95 17.72 12.33
CA THR A 89 -2.44 17.94 10.96
C THR A 89 -2.47 16.65 10.13
N LEU A 90 -1.39 15.88 10.15
CA LEU A 90 -1.28 14.60 9.45
C LEU A 90 -2.14 13.51 10.11
N GLY A 91 -2.31 13.56 11.43
CA GLY A 91 -3.24 12.69 12.16
C GLY A 91 -4.71 12.94 11.79
N ILE A 92 -5.10 14.21 11.60
CA ILE A 92 -6.45 14.55 11.09
C ILE A 92 -6.63 14.01 9.67
N GLN A 93 -5.61 14.09 8.82
CA GLN A 93 -5.66 13.52 7.48
C GLN A 93 -5.81 11.99 7.49
N SER A 94 -5.07 11.29 8.36
CA SER A 94 -5.19 9.83 8.48
C SER A 94 -6.58 9.42 9.00
N GLN A 95 -7.14 10.16 9.97
CA GLN A 95 -8.51 9.96 10.44
C GLN A 95 -9.55 10.20 9.35
N TRP A 96 -9.33 11.17 8.47
CA TRP A 96 -10.19 11.38 7.31
C TRP A 96 -10.18 10.16 6.37
N MET A 97 -9.01 9.58 6.09
CA MET A 97 -8.90 8.36 5.26
C MET A 97 -9.64 7.17 5.90
N VAL A 98 -9.56 7.02 7.22
CA VAL A 98 -10.33 6.01 7.98
C VAL A 98 -11.83 6.25 7.83
N LYS A 99 -12.30 7.50 8.04
CA LYS A 99 -13.73 7.85 7.93
C LYS A 99 -14.29 7.63 6.52
N LYS A 100 -13.44 7.75 5.49
CA LYS A 100 -13.80 7.47 4.09
C LYS A 100 -13.72 5.99 3.70
N GLY A 101 -13.26 5.13 4.61
CA GLY A 101 -13.07 3.70 4.33
C GLY A 101 -11.91 3.40 3.38
N ILE A 102 -10.97 4.35 3.20
CA ILE A 102 -9.78 4.18 2.35
C ILE A 102 -8.78 3.25 3.02
N ILE A 103 -8.63 3.40 4.33
CA ILE A 103 -7.74 2.60 5.17
C ILE A 103 -8.45 2.15 6.44
N THR A 104 -7.94 1.10 7.09
CA THR A 104 -8.44 0.69 8.40
C THR A 104 -7.83 1.57 9.51
N LYS A 105 -8.41 1.50 10.72
CA LYS A 105 -7.83 2.15 11.90
C LYS A 105 -6.40 1.64 12.17
N LYS A 106 -6.16 0.35 11.99
CA LYS A 106 -4.85 -0.29 12.18
C LYS A 106 -3.82 0.28 11.19
N ASP A 107 -4.20 0.49 9.95
CA ASP A 107 -3.33 1.08 8.94
C ASP A 107 -2.97 2.52 9.30
N SER A 108 -3.94 3.31 9.76
CA SER A 108 -3.68 4.68 10.25
C SER A 108 -2.70 4.69 11.43
N GLU A 109 -2.89 3.80 12.41
CA GLU A 109 -2.00 3.70 13.57
C GLU A 109 -0.59 3.27 13.16
N SER A 110 -0.47 2.26 12.28
CA SER A 110 0.80 1.78 11.77
C SER A 110 1.55 2.87 11.00
N MET A 111 0.85 3.57 10.10
CA MET A 111 1.40 4.64 9.29
C MET A 111 1.89 5.82 10.15
N LEU A 112 1.10 6.25 11.15
CA LEU A 112 1.53 7.31 12.07
C LEU A 112 2.73 6.88 12.91
N ARG A 113 2.72 5.67 13.51
CA ARG A 113 3.86 5.20 14.32
C ARG A 113 5.15 5.10 13.52
N ARG A 114 5.06 4.63 12.28
CA ARG A 114 6.21 4.46 11.39
C ARG A 114 7.01 5.76 11.21
N TYR A 115 6.32 6.91 11.15
CA TYR A 115 6.96 8.22 11.00
C TYR A 115 7.17 8.97 12.33
N PHE A 116 6.23 8.87 13.27
CA PHE A 116 6.12 9.82 14.40
C PHE A 116 6.21 9.17 15.78
N SER A 117 6.49 7.87 15.86
CA SER A 117 6.83 7.21 17.13
C SER A 117 8.33 6.92 17.14
N PRO A 118 9.03 7.11 18.28
CA PRO A 118 10.42 6.72 18.39
C PRO A 118 10.59 5.19 18.35
N GLN A 119 9.59 4.42 18.76
CA GLN A 119 9.63 2.95 18.79
C GLN A 119 9.60 2.35 17.39
N LEU A 120 10.47 1.38 17.12
CA LEU A 120 10.46 0.63 15.87
C LEU A 120 9.21 -0.26 15.77
N VAL A 121 8.67 -0.37 14.56
CA VAL A 121 7.42 -1.08 14.30
C VAL A 121 7.55 -2.18 13.25
N SER A 122 8.63 -2.18 12.46
CA SER A 122 8.87 -3.17 11.41
C SER A 122 8.91 -4.60 11.94
N LEU A 123 9.30 -4.78 13.21
CA LEU A 123 9.33 -6.08 13.88
C LEU A 123 7.94 -6.59 14.26
N ASP A 124 7.00 -5.70 14.58
CA ASP A 124 5.66 -6.07 15.04
C ASP A 124 4.74 -6.48 13.88
N TYR A 125 4.95 -5.91 12.70
CA TYR A 125 3.99 -5.98 11.58
C TYR A 125 4.32 -7.06 10.53
N GLU A 126 5.55 -7.56 10.49
CA GLU A 126 5.90 -8.67 9.60
C GLU A 126 5.79 -9.99 10.35
N SER A 127 4.61 -10.61 10.22
CA SER A 127 4.23 -11.90 10.85
C SER A 127 5.25 -13.01 10.61
N ASP A 128 5.97 -12.92 9.50
CA ASP A 128 6.99 -13.87 9.10
C ASP A 128 8.13 -13.92 10.11
N PHE A 129 8.59 -12.79 10.65
CA PHE A 129 9.75 -12.80 11.56
C PHE A 129 9.46 -13.42 12.93
N ASN A 130 8.20 -13.45 13.36
CA ASN A 130 7.79 -14.05 14.64
C ASN A 130 7.67 -15.59 14.59
N THR A 131 7.81 -16.21 13.40
CA THR A 131 7.59 -17.66 13.22
C THR A 131 8.87 -18.46 12.94
N TYR A 132 10.00 -17.79 12.75
CA TYR A 132 11.27 -18.46 12.50
C TYR A 132 12.03 -18.72 13.81
N SER A 133 12.67 -19.88 13.93
CA SER A 133 13.67 -20.08 14.98
C SER A 133 14.84 -19.11 14.75
N HIS A 134 15.45 -18.61 15.82
CA HIS A 134 16.49 -17.57 15.77
C HIS A 134 17.61 -17.85 14.75
N CYS A 135 17.97 -19.11 14.51
CA CYS A 135 19.01 -19.49 13.54
C CYS A 135 18.49 -19.75 12.11
N SER A 136 17.19 -19.95 11.92
CA SER A 136 16.57 -20.03 10.58
C SER A 136 16.36 -18.66 9.93
N MET A 137 16.52 -17.57 10.69
CA MET A 137 16.41 -16.19 10.21
C MET A 137 17.62 -15.69 9.41
N ASN A 138 18.73 -16.45 9.35
CA ASN A 138 19.95 -16.04 8.64
C ASN A 138 19.70 -15.67 7.16
N SER A 139 18.76 -16.34 6.49
CA SER A 139 18.40 -16.04 5.10
C SER A 139 17.56 -14.77 4.92
N LYS A 140 16.91 -14.27 5.98
CA LYS A 140 16.04 -13.08 5.97
C LYS A 140 16.65 -11.86 6.68
N GLN A 141 17.84 -11.99 7.25
CA GLN A 141 18.47 -10.92 8.02
C GLN A 141 18.77 -9.65 7.20
N ASN A 142 19.17 -9.81 5.94
CA ASN A 142 19.41 -8.69 5.03
C ASN A 142 18.11 -7.94 4.74
N GLU A 143 17.00 -8.66 4.57
CA GLU A 143 15.68 -8.07 4.38
C GLU A 143 15.23 -7.32 5.63
N LEU A 144 15.36 -7.92 6.81
CA LEU A 144 15.02 -7.28 8.07
C LEU A 144 15.86 -6.02 8.32
N THR A 145 17.16 -6.07 8.03
CA THR A 145 18.04 -4.91 8.16
C THR A 145 17.60 -3.77 7.24
N ARG A 146 17.23 -4.08 5.99
CA ARG A 146 16.72 -3.10 5.04
C ARG A 146 15.39 -2.48 5.51
N LEU A 147 14.51 -3.28 6.11
CA LEU A 147 13.25 -2.78 6.68
C LEU A 147 13.50 -1.82 7.84
N LEU A 148 14.40 -2.18 8.76
CA LEU A 148 14.82 -1.32 9.87
C LEU A 148 15.45 -0.01 9.38
N ASP A 149 16.32 -0.07 8.38
CA ASP A 149 16.98 1.10 7.80
C ASP A 149 15.96 2.03 7.10
N ASN A 150 14.99 1.46 6.37
CA ASN A 150 13.89 2.22 5.78
C ASN A 150 13.01 2.87 6.84
N GLU A 151 12.71 2.17 7.92
CA GLU A 151 11.91 2.73 9.01
C GLU A 151 12.66 3.86 9.72
N LEU A 152 13.96 3.72 9.96
CA LEU A 152 14.76 4.80 10.54
C LEU A 152 14.72 6.06 9.67
N GLU A 153 14.78 5.93 8.34
CA GLU A 153 14.65 7.06 7.43
C GLU A 153 13.25 7.70 7.50
N GLN A 154 12.19 6.89 7.63
CA GLN A 154 10.83 7.40 7.86
C GLN A 154 10.73 8.15 9.19
N LYS A 155 11.34 7.61 10.26
CA LYS A 155 11.43 8.30 11.55
C LYS A 155 12.22 9.60 11.47
N ARG A 156 13.29 9.64 10.67
CA ARG A 156 14.06 10.88 10.42
C ARG A 156 13.19 11.93 9.75
N LYS A 157 12.46 11.54 8.71
CA LYS A 157 11.52 12.42 8.00
C LYS A 157 10.40 12.92 8.90
N GLY A 158 9.79 12.03 9.69
CA GLY A 158 8.68 12.39 10.57
C GLY A 158 9.14 13.17 11.80
N LEU A 159 9.95 12.58 12.67
CA LEU A 159 10.35 13.17 13.95
C LEU A 159 11.27 14.37 13.74
N ALA A 160 12.43 14.19 13.11
CA ALA A 160 13.44 15.24 13.05
C ALA A 160 13.07 16.34 12.05
N LEU A 161 12.62 15.97 10.84
CA LEU A 161 12.37 16.96 9.79
C LEU A 161 10.95 17.54 9.84
N ALA A 162 9.90 16.73 9.94
CA ALA A 162 8.54 17.27 9.92
C ALA A 162 8.12 17.89 11.25
N LEU A 163 8.56 17.35 12.40
CA LEU A 163 8.22 17.88 13.73
C LEU A 163 9.31 18.78 14.34
N GLY A 164 10.55 18.70 13.85
CA GLY A 164 11.70 19.33 14.52
C GLY A 164 12.14 18.61 15.81
N ASP A 165 11.60 17.43 16.10
CA ASP A 165 11.85 16.65 17.30
C ASP A 165 13.08 15.75 17.13
N ASN A 166 14.25 16.39 17.27
CA ASN A 166 15.53 15.70 17.18
C ASN A 166 15.74 14.73 18.34
N GLU A 167 15.18 14.99 19.53
CA GLU A 167 15.33 14.11 20.69
C GLU A 167 14.63 12.77 20.45
N ALA A 168 13.38 12.80 19.97
CA ALA A 168 12.65 11.59 19.61
C ALA A 168 13.34 10.81 18.48
N TYR A 169 13.89 11.51 17.48
CA TYR A 169 14.68 10.84 16.44
C TYR A 169 15.96 10.18 17.01
N GLN A 170 16.66 10.81 17.96
CA GLN A 170 17.82 10.19 18.60
C GLN A 170 17.43 8.95 19.43
N MET A 171 16.24 8.92 20.03
CA MET A 171 15.73 7.72 20.69
C MET A 171 15.51 6.60 19.68
N ALA A 172 14.87 6.89 18.54
CA ALA A 172 14.69 5.93 17.45
C ALA A 172 16.01 5.38 16.90
N LEU A 173 17.01 6.26 16.72
CA LEU A 173 18.34 5.87 16.24
C LEU A 173 19.04 4.90 17.21
N LYS A 174 18.96 5.17 18.51
CA LYS A 174 19.53 4.28 19.54
C LYS A 174 18.85 2.91 19.56
N GLU A 175 17.53 2.89 19.44
CA GLU A 175 16.76 1.64 19.37
C GLU A 175 17.14 0.83 18.12
N HIS A 176 17.21 1.48 16.96
CA HIS A 176 17.67 0.87 15.70
C HIS A 176 19.06 0.25 15.80
N GLN A 177 20.03 0.98 16.35
CA GLN A 177 21.38 0.48 16.59
C GLN A 177 21.38 -0.74 17.52
N SER A 178 20.57 -0.68 18.58
CA SER A 178 20.46 -1.78 19.55
C SER A 178 19.89 -3.04 18.91
N VAL A 179 18.82 -2.90 18.11
CA VAL A 179 18.20 -4.03 17.40
C VAL A 179 19.16 -4.63 16.37
N LYS A 180 19.86 -3.81 15.57
CA LYS A 180 20.83 -4.32 14.59
C LYS A 180 21.96 -5.09 15.26
N LEU A 181 22.49 -4.59 16.38
CA LEU A 181 23.51 -5.30 17.15
C LEU A 181 23.01 -6.66 17.65
N LEU A 182 21.77 -6.74 18.14
CA LEU A 182 21.17 -7.99 18.59
C LEU A 182 21.04 -8.99 17.43
N LEU A 183 20.58 -8.53 16.25
CA LEU A 183 20.49 -9.36 15.06
C LEU A 183 21.86 -9.90 14.62
N GLU A 184 22.89 -9.04 14.57
CA GLU A 184 24.27 -9.44 14.23
C GLU A 184 24.85 -10.43 15.25
N SER A 185 24.60 -10.22 16.54
CA SER A 185 25.08 -11.12 17.60
C SER A 185 24.41 -12.49 17.52
N THR A 186 23.11 -12.52 17.23
CA THR A 186 22.33 -13.76 17.06
C THR A 186 22.82 -14.54 15.86
N GLN A 187 23.09 -13.86 14.74
CA GLN A 187 23.67 -14.48 13.55
C GLN A 187 25.01 -15.14 13.87
N LYS A 188 25.93 -14.40 14.53
CA LYS A 188 27.25 -14.93 14.89
C LYS A 188 27.15 -16.19 15.73
N ALA A 189 26.27 -16.20 16.74
CA ALA A 189 26.03 -17.38 17.58
C ALA A 189 25.53 -18.58 16.75
N CYS A 190 24.58 -18.35 15.85
CA CYS A 190 24.05 -19.40 15.00
C CYS A 190 25.08 -19.96 14.00
N THR A 191 26.05 -19.14 13.57
CA THR A 191 27.15 -19.60 12.70
C THR A 191 28.31 -20.25 13.45
N SER A 192 28.45 -20.04 14.76
CA SER A 192 29.50 -20.67 15.58
C SER A 192 29.11 -22.04 16.14
N ASP A 193 27.81 -22.33 16.18
CA ASP A 193 27.25 -23.61 16.66
C ASP A 193 26.97 -24.61 15.51
N SER A 194 27.41 -24.32 14.28
CA SER A 194 27.29 -25.19 13.09
C SER A 194 28.66 -25.65 12.58
#